data_AF-A0A963K243-F1
#
_entry.id   AF-A0A963K243-F1
#
_cell.length_a   1.000
_cell.length_b   1.000
_cell.length_c   1.000
_cell.angle_alpha   90.00
_cell.angle_beta   90.00
_cell.angle_gamma   90.00
#
_symmetry.space_group_name_H-M   'P 1'
#
loop_
_entity.id
_entity.type
_entity.pdbx_description
1 polymer ?
#
loop_
_entity_poly.entity_id
_entity_poly.type
_entity_poly.pdbx_seq_one_letter_code
_entity_poly.pdbx_strand_id
1 'polypeptide(L)'
;MKGIAATVGAEGRRDFFWLDSGYGMMASSPARGLGFNLRRGGIFTSPPVAVASMARRPRIFDLEAFSSDSEPETPSRVEDDAEREEAFAADDGPASAALTPERFGGLGGLGGLGGTGPLTQRIDLFGLGLDYAMYHKSFWGVHDEDSLSPWFRLGGIFVSVPAAIAWAGNRVDVFGLGTDHAMFTKTRTGSSWTSEWQRLGGAFTSAASLVSRGPNQLDIFARGADFTLRGNQTDGATWFGWQNHGGALASPPVAVSWGSDRIDVFAIFRDGALWHRWWDGQIWNEWESLGGNYAGEPAVASWGVGRLDVFVMGALDRKLHHHWFSGDTWSLPETMDLRTLAPMAESATVISAAANRLELFVPIDDNLRQIRRGVWNGETWEFGSTGAAFKMPCRYRFSVDHIRVHTTRARNNDTDAAMAAVAAGNVKTRINTQWIGKIGGIESPKESQTNLLDFEPVTVDLAEPMSFSYLVVNNGHAPKDKILAALASAGDSLSLAGSSSMEEDIAKGVAQFVTIRIQAALTISIPVVGSIVGKIESWLLGKLTDAIFESCDGIVAVEMRAMLGRDLFMMTDNGRNTIQVTTRHPGTDSPFLCGAKSVYDVTWRIKPL
;
A
#
# COMPACT_ATOMS: atom_id res chain seq x y z
N MET A 1 4.43 1.71 2.09
CA MET A 1 3.19 2.52 2.12
C MET A 1 3.27 3.64 3.14
N LYS A 2 2.61 4.77 2.84
CA LYS A 2 2.37 5.89 3.78
C LYS A 2 1.03 5.68 4.50
N GLY A 3 0.98 5.78 5.82
CA GLY A 3 -0.26 5.67 6.62
C GLY A 3 -1.18 6.90 6.57
N ILE A 4 -0.78 7.94 5.85
CA ILE A 4 -1.32 9.29 5.93
C ILE A 4 -1.37 9.93 4.55
N ALA A 5 -2.40 10.74 4.30
CA ALA A 5 -2.48 11.62 3.14
C ALA A 5 -2.49 13.09 3.56
N ALA A 6 -1.83 13.92 2.75
CA ALA A 6 -1.92 15.37 2.83
C ALA A 6 -2.12 15.94 1.43
N THR A 7 -2.87 17.03 1.34
CA THR A 7 -3.07 17.73 0.07
C THR A 7 -3.11 19.23 0.30
N VAL A 8 -2.76 19.96 -0.76
CA VAL A 8 -2.79 21.43 -0.80
C VAL A 8 -3.78 21.80 -1.88
N GLY A 9 -4.64 22.77 -1.62
CA GLY A 9 -5.35 23.41 -2.73
C GLY A 9 -5.37 24.91 -2.62
N ALA A 10 -6.42 25.53 -3.16
CA ALA A 10 -6.46 26.96 -3.41
C ALA A 10 -6.13 27.77 -2.14
N GLU A 11 -5.46 28.90 -2.35
CA GLU A 11 -5.07 29.84 -1.29
C GLU A 11 -4.14 29.24 -0.21
N GLY A 12 -3.45 28.14 -0.53
CA GLY A 12 -2.49 27.49 0.38
C GLY A 12 -3.16 26.74 1.52
N ARG A 13 -4.44 26.38 1.36
CA ARG A 13 -5.14 25.50 2.30
C ARG A 13 -4.48 24.12 2.31
N ARG A 14 -4.29 23.59 3.52
CA ARG A 14 -3.65 22.31 3.79
C ARG A 14 -4.62 21.42 4.54
N ASP A 15 -4.90 20.25 3.98
CA ASP A 15 -5.74 19.24 4.61
C ASP A 15 -4.93 17.97 4.81
N PHE A 16 -5.19 17.31 5.94
CA PHE A 16 -4.44 16.17 6.42
C PHE A 16 -5.41 15.08 6.89
N PHE A 17 -5.15 13.84 6.49
CA PHE A 17 -6.05 12.70 6.64
C PHE A 17 -5.29 11.46 7.14
N TRP A 18 -5.90 10.72 8.06
CA TRP A 18 -5.31 9.51 8.65
C TRP A 18 -6.39 8.53 9.13
N LEU A 19 -5.97 7.33 9.54
CA LEU A 19 -6.86 6.37 10.22
C LEU A 19 -6.69 6.44 11.74
N ASP A 20 -7.81 6.48 12.47
CA ASP A 20 -7.83 6.31 13.92
C ASP A 20 -7.58 4.83 14.34
N SER A 21 -7.47 4.58 15.65
CA SER A 21 -7.28 3.22 16.20
C SER A 21 -8.40 2.23 15.87
N GLY A 22 -9.58 2.73 15.49
CA GLY A 22 -10.72 1.94 15.03
C GLY A 22 -10.81 1.83 13.51
N TYR A 23 -9.77 2.22 12.76
CA TYR A 23 -9.74 2.26 11.30
C TYR A 23 -10.78 3.22 10.69
N GLY A 24 -11.25 4.19 11.47
CA GLY A 24 -12.11 5.28 11.00
C GLY A 24 -11.28 6.37 10.33
N MET A 25 -11.79 6.91 9.22
CA MET A 25 -11.13 7.99 8.50
C MET A 25 -11.27 9.33 9.24
N MET A 26 -10.13 9.95 9.53
CA MET A 26 -10.02 11.20 10.26
C MET A 26 -9.49 12.30 9.35
N ALA A 27 -9.86 13.54 9.66
CA ALA A 27 -9.35 14.72 8.99
C ALA A 27 -9.02 15.83 9.99
N SER A 28 -8.08 16.69 9.62
CA SER A 28 -7.85 17.98 10.28
C SER A 28 -8.32 19.12 9.38
N SER A 29 -8.90 20.15 9.97
CA SER A 29 -9.35 21.36 9.27
C SER A 29 -8.78 22.60 9.93
N PRO A 30 -8.33 23.61 9.18
CA PRO A 30 -8.00 24.92 9.74
C PRO A 30 -9.16 25.55 10.54
N ALA A 31 -10.42 25.25 10.18
CA ALA A 31 -11.61 25.82 10.82
C ALA A 31 -12.09 25.07 12.07
N ARG A 32 -11.84 23.75 12.15
CA ARG A 32 -12.32 22.88 13.25
C ARG A 32 -11.20 22.30 14.12
N GLY A 33 -9.94 22.61 13.83
CA GLY A 33 -8.79 21.98 14.46
C GLY A 33 -8.61 20.51 14.03
N LEU A 34 -7.95 19.74 14.89
CA LEU A 34 -7.67 18.32 14.67
C LEU A 34 -8.85 17.43 15.09
N GLY A 35 -9.14 16.39 14.31
CA GLY A 35 -9.78 15.18 14.85
C GLY A 35 -11.28 15.05 14.64
N PHE A 36 -11.85 15.57 13.55
CA PHE A 36 -13.23 15.23 13.21
C PHE A 36 -13.29 13.92 12.42
N ASN A 37 -14.21 13.05 12.81
CA ASN A 37 -14.38 11.73 12.22
C ASN A 37 -15.36 11.79 11.03
N LEU A 38 -14.98 11.22 9.88
CA LEU A 38 -15.79 11.21 8.66
C LEU A 38 -16.82 10.06 8.65
N ARG A 39 -17.42 9.77 9.83
CA ARG A 39 -17.92 8.44 10.24
C ARG A 39 -19.29 8.01 9.72
N ARG A 40 -19.86 8.60 8.67
CA ARG A 40 -21.08 8.02 8.06
C ARG A 40 -20.71 6.87 7.11
N GLY A 41 -20.37 5.72 7.70
CA GLY A 41 -20.32 4.42 7.03
C GLY A 41 -18.95 3.88 6.54
N GLY A 42 -17.79 4.35 7.03
CA GLY A 42 -16.49 3.89 6.52
C GLY A 42 -15.50 3.43 7.60
N ILE A 43 -15.30 2.11 7.71
CA ILE A 43 -14.10 1.50 8.31
C ILE A 43 -13.23 1.03 7.15
N PHE A 44 -11.93 1.34 7.20
CA PHE A 44 -11.03 1.16 6.06
C PHE A 44 -9.93 0.14 6.31
N THR A 45 -9.53 -0.58 5.27
CA THR A 45 -8.41 -1.54 5.25
C THR A 45 -7.12 -0.92 4.71
N SER A 46 -7.21 0.27 4.13
CA SER A 46 -6.11 0.99 3.50
C SER A 46 -5.96 2.38 4.10
N PRO A 47 -4.74 2.95 4.14
CA PRO A 47 -4.55 4.37 4.38
C PRO A 47 -5.36 5.25 3.41
N PRO A 48 -5.66 6.51 3.79
CA PRO A 48 -6.30 7.47 2.90
C PRO A 48 -5.42 7.82 1.70
N VAL A 49 -6.09 8.20 0.61
CA VAL A 49 -5.51 9.00 -0.46
C VAL A 49 -6.40 10.20 -0.73
N ALA A 50 -5.80 11.40 -0.72
CA ALA A 50 -6.51 12.65 -0.93
C ALA A 50 -5.92 13.41 -2.11
N VAL A 51 -6.78 13.98 -2.95
CA VAL A 51 -6.39 14.81 -4.08
C VAL A 51 -7.22 16.08 -4.11
N ALA A 52 -6.56 17.23 -4.24
CA ALA A 52 -7.22 18.49 -4.49
C ALA A 52 -7.40 18.69 -6.01
N SER A 53 -8.59 19.15 -6.41
CA SER A 53 -8.93 19.47 -7.79
C SER A 53 -9.74 20.77 -7.86
N MET A 54 -9.72 21.44 -9.02
CA MET A 54 -10.61 22.56 -9.32
C MET A 54 -11.81 22.06 -10.13
N ALA A 55 -13.02 22.28 -9.61
CA ALA A 55 -14.25 21.77 -10.21
C ALA A 55 -15.41 22.76 -10.01
N ARG A 56 -16.44 22.69 -10.85
CA ARG A 56 -17.66 23.51 -10.68
C ARG A 56 -18.59 22.81 -9.71
N ARG A 57 -18.95 23.47 -8.61
CA ARG A 57 -19.93 22.94 -7.65
C ARG A 57 -21.29 22.78 -8.36
N PRO A 58 -21.94 21.60 -8.31
CA PRO A 58 -23.32 21.46 -8.79
C PRO A 58 -24.21 22.46 -8.03
N ARG A 59 -25.13 23.13 -8.74
CA ARG A 59 -26.16 23.91 -8.04
C ARG A 59 -27.05 22.94 -7.28
N ILE A 60 -27.08 23.05 -5.96
CA ILE A 60 -28.13 22.43 -5.15
C ILE A 60 -29.37 23.27 -5.46
N PHE A 61 -30.36 22.69 -6.13
CA PHE A 61 -31.68 23.30 -6.14
C PHE A 61 -32.27 22.97 -4.77
N ASP A 62 -32.38 23.98 -3.91
CA ASP A 62 -33.22 23.86 -2.71
C ASP A 62 -34.64 23.55 -3.20
N LEU A 63 -35.12 22.36 -2.90
CA LEU A 63 -36.51 21.96 -3.11
C LEU A 63 -37.48 22.73 -2.18
N GLU A 64 -36.99 23.68 -1.38
CA GLU A 64 -37.76 24.46 -0.42
C GLU A 64 -38.28 25.82 -0.96
N ALA A 65 -38.31 26.02 -2.28
CA ALA A 65 -38.81 27.27 -2.89
C ALA A 65 -40.03 27.11 -3.80
N PHE A 66 -40.81 26.04 -3.65
CA PHE A 66 -42.18 25.95 -4.16
C PHE A 66 -43.16 25.62 -3.02
N SER A 67 -43.15 26.47 -1.99
CA SER A 67 -44.33 26.69 -1.15
C SER A 67 -44.97 27.97 -1.67
N SER A 68 -45.79 27.84 -2.71
CA SER A 68 -46.82 28.84 -2.98
C SER A 68 -48.10 28.31 -2.38
N ASP A 69 -48.53 28.95 -1.30
CA ASP A 69 -49.86 28.82 -0.73
C ASP A 69 -50.92 28.97 -1.82
N SER A 70 -51.65 27.88 -2.06
CA SER A 70 -53.04 27.94 -2.51
C SER A 70 -53.73 26.70 -1.97
N GLU A 71 -54.58 26.91 -0.96
CA GLU A 71 -55.42 25.90 -0.32
C GLU A 71 -56.19 25.07 -1.37
N PRO A 72 -56.29 23.74 -1.21
CA PRO A 72 -57.18 22.95 -2.04
C PRO A 72 -58.61 23.10 -1.53
N GLU A 73 -59.46 23.86 -2.24
CA GLU A 73 -60.90 23.72 -2.11
C GLU A 73 -61.33 22.29 -2.48
N THR A 74 -62.19 21.73 -1.64
CA THR A 74 -62.76 20.39 -1.70
C THR A 74 -63.40 20.04 -3.06
N PRO A 75 -63.18 18.84 -3.62
CA PRO A 75 -63.82 18.46 -4.86
C PRO A 75 -65.24 17.90 -4.62
N SER A 76 -66.26 18.61 -5.08
CA SER A 76 -67.58 18.03 -5.33
C SER A 76 -67.58 17.34 -6.70
N ARG A 77 -67.70 16.02 -6.66
CA ARG A 77 -67.87 15.11 -7.78
C ARG A 77 -69.20 15.35 -8.51
N VAL A 78 -69.15 15.67 -9.79
CA VAL A 78 -70.21 15.43 -10.77
C VAL A 78 -69.56 14.87 -12.04
N GLU A 79 -70.26 13.90 -12.61
CA GLU A 79 -69.84 12.92 -13.63
C GLU A 79 -69.93 13.46 -15.07
N ASP A 80 -69.46 12.59 -15.98
CA ASP A 80 -69.76 12.46 -17.41
C ASP A 80 -68.83 13.09 -18.45
N ASP A 81 -68.02 12.21 -19.04
CA ASP A 81 -68.08 11.77 -20.45
C ASP A 81 -68.22 12.83 -21.56
N ALA A 82 -67.22 12.93 -22.43
CA ALA A 82 -67.33 12.45 -23.81
C ALA A 82 -66.13 12.86 -24.69
N GLU A 83 -65.75 11.88 -25.50
CA GLU A 83 -64.94 11.87 -26.72
C GLU A 83 -65.06 13.13 -27.61
N ARG A 84 -64.02 13.51 -28.36
CA ARG A 84 -63.74 13.02 -29.72
C ARG A 84 -62.77 13.93 -30.48
N GLU A 85 -61.94 13.28 -31.28
CA GLU A 85 -61.05 13.80 -32.33
C GLU A 85 -61.71 14.85 -33.25
N GLU A 86 -60.93 15.78 -33.82
CA GLU A 86 -60.81 15.95 -35.28
C GLU A 86 -59.52 16.71 -35.64
N ALA A 87 -58.88 16.24 -36.70
CA ALA A 87 -57.69 16.78 -37.34
C ALA A 87 -58.06 17.76 -38.46
N PHE A 88 -57.22 18.75 -38.78
CA PHE A 88 -57.19 19.34 -40.13
C PHE A 88 -55.79 19.87 -40.51
N ALA A 89 -55.47 19.69 -41.78
CA ALA A 89 -54.16 19.75 -42.46
C ALA A 89 -53.72 21.18 -42.86
N ALA A 90 -52.41 21.45 -42.93
CA ALA A 90 -51.57 21.65 -44.14
C ALA A 90 -51.36 23.12 -44.55
N ASP A 91 -50.08 23.53 -44.77
CA ASP A 91 -49.53 24.00 -46.07
C ASP A 91 -48.15 24.71 -45.91
N ASP A 92 -47.35 24.64 -46.98
CA ASP A 92 -45.90 24.89 -47.12
C ASP A 92 -45.47 26.34 -47.44
N GLY A 93 -44.30 26.74 -46.92
CA GLY A 93 -43.26 27.54 -47.64
C GLY A 93 -43.35 29.09 -47.72
N PRO A 94 -42.32 29.80 -48.25
CA PRO A 94 -41.12 30.17 -47.47
C PRO A 94 -40.66 31.67 -47.57
N ALA A 95 -39.75 32.04 -46.64
CA ALA A 95 -38.65 33.03 -46.70
C ALA A 95 -38.88 34.54 -47.03
N SER A 96 -38.53 35.44 -46.10
CA SER A 96 -37.37 36.37 -46.19
C SER A 96 -37.45 37.61 -45.26
N ALA A 97 -36.27 38.14 -44.89
CA ALA A 97 -35.94 39.51 -44.46
C ALA A 97 -36.17 40.01 -43.00
N ALA A 98 -35.08 39.95 -42.23
CA ALA A 98 -34.37 41.02 -41.51
C ALA A 98 -35.09 42.14 -40.69
N LEU A 99 -34.58 42.33 -39.45
CA LEU A 99 -34.64 43.48 -38.49
C LEU A 99 -35.98 43.62 -37.74
N THR A 100 -36.09 43.57 -36.40
CA THR A 100 -35.43 44.32 -35.30
C THR A 100 -35.59 43.59 -33.94
N PRO A 101 -34.91 44.00 -32.83
CA PRO A 101 -35.02 43.30 -31.54
C PRO A 101 -36.00 44.00 -30.59
N GLU A 102 -37.18 43.41 -30.35
CA GLU A 102 -37.99 43.73 -29.16
C GLU A 102 -38.58 42.47 -28.49
N ARG A 103 -38.10 42.25 -27.26
CA ARG A 103 -38.73 41.74 -26.03
C ARG A 103 -40.00 40.83 -26.08
N PHE A 104 -39.84 39.72 -25.36
CA PHE A 104 -40.80 38.88 -24.60
C PHE A 104 -41.37 37.59 -25.24
N GLY A 105 -40.99 36.46 -24.62
CA GLY A 105 -41.92 35.38 -24.24
C GLY A 105 -42.03 34.19 -25.18
N GLY A 106 -41.28 33.11 -24.88
CA GLY A 106 -41.47 31.82 -25.53
C GLY A 106 -40.75 30.69 -24.78
N LEU A 107 -41.51 29.91 -24.01
CA LEU A 107 -41.12 28.63 -23.44
C LEU A 107 -40.76 27.65 -24.56
N GLY A 108 -39.56 27.07 -24.53
CA GLY A 108 -39.17 26.00 -25.46
C GLY A 108 -37.66 25.85 -25.59
N GLY A 109 -37.07 24.98 -24.78
CA GLY A 109 -35.63 24.67 -24.88
C GLY A 109 -35.07 23.98 -23.64
N LEU A 110 -35.61 22.82 -23.26
CA LEU A 110 -34.91 21.89 -22.36
C LEU A 110 -33.76 21.26 -23.15
N GLY A 111 -32.62 21.94 -23.15
CA GLY A 111 -31.39 21.48 -23.79
C GLY A 111 -30.18 22.26 -23.28
N GLY A 112 -29.46 21.69 -22.32
CA GLY A 112 -28.09 22.10 -22.00
C GLY A 112 -27.91 23.22 -20.97
N LEU A 113 -28.21 22.97 -19.69
CA LEU A 113 -27.68 23.77 -18.57
C LEU A 113 -26.40 23.13 -18.00
N GLY A 114 -25.32 23.19 -18.78
CA GLY A 114 -23.96 23.00 -18.25
C GLY A 114 -23.57 24.23 -17.42
N GLY A 115 -23.36 24.04 -16.12
CA GLY A 115 -23.24 25.11 -15.13
C GLY A 115 -22.18 26.17 -15.41
N THR A 116 -22.59 27.44 -15.35
CA THR A 116 -21.77 28.65 -15.52
C THR A 116 -21.12 29.18 -14.23
N GLY A 117 -21.11 28.39 -13.15
CA GLY A 117 -20.48 28.79 -11.88
C GLY A 117 -18.94 28.83 -11.93
N PRO A 118 -18.28 29.62 -11.06
CA PRO A 118 -16.82 29.64 -10.97
C PRO A 118 -16.27 28.27 -10.55
N LEU A 119 -15.01 27.99 -10.93
CA LEU A 119 -14.30 26.83 -10.40
C LEU A 119 -14.03 27.03 -8.90
N THR A 120 -14.37 26.02 -8.12
CA THR A 120 -14.15 25.97 -6.68
C THR A 120 -13.26 24.78 -6.34
N GLN A 121 -12.43 24.92 -5.30
CA GLN A 121 -11.61 23.81 -4.83
C GLN A 121 -12.49 22.67 -4.31
N ARG A 122 -12.18 21.46 -4.77
CA ARG A 122 -12.73 20.19 -4.31
C ARG A 122 -11.61 19.32 -3.78
N ILE A 123 -11.85 18.61 -2.70
CA ILE A 123 -10.96 17.53 -2.24
C ILE A 123 -11.69 16.22 -2.49
N ASP A 124 -11.05 15.29 -3.18
CA ASP A 124 -11.52 13.92 -3.34
C ASP A 124 -10.67 12.99 -2.46
N LEU A 125 -11.33 12.23 -1.61
CA LEU A 125 -10.74 11.30 -0.65
C LEU A 125 -11.14 9.87 -1.00
N PHE A 126 -10.17 8.96 -0.97
CA PHE A 126 -10.31 7.56 -1.32
C PHE A 126 -9.77 6.64 -0.22
N GLY A 127 -10.32 5.44 -0.16
CA GLY A 127 -9.86 4.36 0.69
C GLY A 127 -10.56 3.04 0.35
N LEU A 128 -9.97 1.92 0.75
CA LEU A 128 -10.60 0.61 0.62
C LEU A 128 -11.44 0.28 1.86
N GLY A 129 -12.69 -0.14 1.65
CA GLY A 129 -13.55 -0.63 2.72
C GLY A 129 -13.12 -2.01 3.23
N LEU A 130 -13.81 -2.52 4.26
CA LEU A 130 -13.63 -3.91 4.75
C LEU A 130 -14.01 -4.98 3.70
N ASP A 131 -14.81 -4.61 2.70
CA ASP A 131 -15.13 -5.43 1.54
C ASP A 131 -14.08 -5.32 0.41
N TYR A 132 -12.99 -4.56 0.64
CA TYR A 132 -11.92 -4.27 -0.32
C TYR A 132 -12.38 -3.51 -1.58
N ALA A 133 -13.59 -2.96 -1.57
CA ALA A 133 -14.04 -2.08 -2.64
C ALA A 133 -13.48 -0.68 -2.46
N MET A 134 -13.35 0.03 -3.58
CA MET A 134 -12.95 1.42 -3.57
C MET A 134 -14.11 2.30 -3.10
N TYR A 135 -13.87 3.15 -2.10
CA TYR A 135 -14.81 4.17 -1.64
C TYR A 135 -14.27 5.56 -1.92
N HIS A 136 -15.19 6.49 -2.17
CA HIS A 136 -14.90 7.88 -2.50
C HIS A 136 -15.78 8.82 -1.67
N LYS A 137 -15.20 9.96 -1.30
CA LYS A 137 -15.89 11.10 -0.70
C LYS A 137 -15.31 12.38 -1.27
N SER A 138 -16.16 13.39 -1.50
CA SER A 138 -15.68 14.71 -1.93
C SER A 138 -16.14 15.83 -1.01
N PHE A 139 -15.31 16.86 -0.86
CA PHE A 139 -15.55 18.02 -0.03
C PHE A 139 -15.39 19.30 -0.85
N TRP A 140 -16.27 20.27 -0.65
CA TRP A 140 -16.21 21.61 -1.23
C TRP A 140 -16.02 22.65 -0.13
N GLY A 141 -15.06 23.57 -0.29
CA GLY A 141 -14.87 24.64 0.70
C GLY A 141 -14.64 24.10 2.12
N VAL A 142 -15.08 24.82 3.17
CA VAL A 142 -14.94 24.39 4.57
C VAL A 142 -15.82 23.15 4.80
N HIS A 143 -15.27 22.11 5.44
CA HIS A 143 -15.80 20.73 5.56
C HIS A 143 -17.19 20.57 6.22
N ASP A 144 -17.98 21.63 6.40
CA ASP A 144 -19.01 21.67 7.42
C ASP A 144 -20.27 20.87 7.09
N GLU A 145 -20.75 20.89 5.83
CA GLU A 145 -21.94 20.14 5.41
C GLU A 145 -21.59 18.82 4.70
N ASP A 146 -20.56 18.82 3.85
CA ASP A 146 -20.17 17.65 3.04
C ASP A 146 -19.60 16.49 3.88
N SER A 147 -19.05 16.78 5.07
CA SER A 147 -18.47 15.75 5.95
C SER A 147 -19.48 14.75 6.51
N LEU A 148 -20.77 15.08 6.49
CA LEU A 148 -21.86 14.23 6.97
C LEU A 148 -22.50 13.35 5.87
N SER A 149 -22.11 13.54 4.61
CA SER A 149 -22.54 12.68 3.50
C SER A 149 -22.08 11.22 3.73
N PRO A 150 -22.78 10.19 3.21
CA PRO A 150 -22.24 8.83 3.21
C PRO A 150 -21.02 8.71 2.27
N TRP A 151 -20.25 7.65 2.42
CA TRP A 151 -19.22 7.29 1.44
C TRP A 151 -19.86 6.70 0.18
N PHE A 152 -19.39 7.12 -0.99
CA PHE A 152 -19.82 6.57 -2.26
C PHE A 152 -18.98 5.34 -2.61
N ARG A 153 -19.63 4.19 -2.84
CA ARG A 153 -18.95 2.96 -3.24
C ARG A 153 -18.70 2.97 -4.74
N LEU A 154 -17.44 3.02 -5.16
CA LEU A 154 -17.03 2.93 -6.57
C LEU A 154 -16.94 1.48 -7.09
N GLY A 155 -17.11 0.50 -6.20
CA GLY A 155 -17.07 -0.92 -6.55
C GLY A 155 -15.65 -1.47 -6.72
N GLY A 156 -15.52 -2.58 -7.45
CA GLY A 156 -14.28 -3.34 -7.58
C GLY A 156 -13.90 -4.10 -6.30
N ILE A 157 -12.83 -4.89 -6.38
CA ILE A 157 -12.15 -5.55 -5.26
C ILE A 157 -10.65 -5.36 -5.50
N PHE A 158 -9.99 -4.67 -4.59
CA PHE A 158 -8.61 -4.21 -4.77
C PHE A 158 -7.65 -4.83 -3.74
N VAL A 159 -6.40 -5.02 -4.18
CA VAL A 159 -5.30 -5.58 -3.38
C VAL A 159 -4.17 -4.58 -3.13
N SER A 160 -4.31 -3.33 -3.56
CA SER A 160 -3.38 -2.23 -3.26
C SER A 160 -4.10 -1.07 -2.61
N VAL A 161 -3.37 -0.17 -1.95
CA VAL A 161 -3.91 1.17 -1.67
C VAL A 161 -4.36 1.86 -2.96
N PRO A 162 -5.36 2.74 -2.89
CA PRO A 162 -5.68 3.62 -4.01
C PRO A 162 -4.47 4.47 -4.39
N ALA A 163 -4.43 4.94 -5.63
CA ALA A 163 -3.62 6.07 -6.05
C ALA A 163 -4.51 7.01 -6.84
N ALA A 164 -4.47 8.32 -6.59
CA ALA A 164 -5.35 9.27 -7.26
C ALA A 164 -4.63 10.56 -7.62
N ILE A 165 -5.00 11.14 -8.76
CA ILE A 165 -4.43 12.41 -9.24
C ILE A 165 -5.47 13.24 -9.99
N ALA A 166 -5.34 14.56 -9.85
CA ALA A 166 -6.09 15.56 -10.60
C ALA A 166 -5.10 16.31 -11.48
N TRP A 167 -5.26 16.20 -12.80
CA TRP A 167 -4.24 16.60 -13.77
C TRP A 167 -4.82 17.29 -15.01
N ALA A 168 -6.15 17.37 -15.10
CA ALA A 168 -6.85 18.17 -16.08
C ALA A 168 -8.07 18.83 -15.42
N GLY A 169 -8.55 19.93 -16.00
CA GLY A 169 -9.67 20.70 -15.43
C GLY A 169 -10.90 19.82 -15.22
N ASN A 170 -11.37 19.73 -13.97
CA ASN A 170 -12.54 18.93 -13.57
C ASN A 170 -12.40 17.41 -13.77
N ARG A 171 -11.16 16.89 -13.88
CA ARG A 171 -10.83 15.47 -14.02
C ARG A 171 -10.07 14.94 -12.80
N VAL A 172 -10.47 13.75 -12.33
CA VAL A 172 -9.73 12.95 -11.34
C VAL A 172 -9.67 11.52 -11.83
N ASP A 173 -8.50 10.90 -11.80
CA ASP A 173 -8.34 9.48 -12.05
C ASP A 173 -7.90 8.79 -10.76
N VAL A 174 -8.52 7.65 -10.47
CA VAL A 174 -8.15 6.77 -9.35
C VAL A 174 -7.75 5.41 -9.89
N PHE A 175 -6.70 4.85 -9.30
CA PHE A 175 -6.06 3.61 -9.70
C PHE A 175 -6.02 2.63 -8.53
N GLY A 176 -5.98 1.34 -8.85
CA GLY A 176 -5.76 0.28 -7.88
C GLY A 176 -5.47 -1.05 -8.57
N LEU A 177 -4.83 -1.97 -7.85
CA LEU A 177 -4.59 -3.33 -8.33
C LEU A 177 -5.80 -4.22 -8.05
N GLY A 178 -6.33 -4.86 -9.09
CA GLY A 178 -7.37 -5.87 -8.95
C GLY A 178 -6.82 -7.17 -8.32
N THR A 179 -7.69 -8.14 -8.06
CA THR A 179 -7.29 -9.46 -7.52
C THR A 179 -6.39 -10.27 -8.45
N ASP A 180 -6.37 -9.92 -9.74
CA ASP A 180 -5.45 -10.45 -10.76
C ASP A 180 -4.12 -9.68 -10.83
N HIS A 181 -3.88 -8.75 -9.89
CA HIS A 181 -2.71 -7.87 -9.84
C HIS A 181 -2.52 -6.95 -11.05
N ALA A 182 -3.52 -6.85 -11.93
CA ALA A 182 -3.51 -5.88 -13.00
C ALA A 182 -3.90 -4.50 -12.48
N MET A 183 -3.40 -3.46 -13.15
CA MET A 183 -3.78 -2.09 -12.86
C MET A 183 -5.16 -1.81 -13.44
N PHE A 184 -6.03 -1.20 -12.64
CA PHE A 184 -7.31 -0.66 -13.10
C PHE A 184 -7.37 0.84 -12.84
N THR A 185 -8.14 1.55 -13.65
CA THR A 185 -8.44 2.97 -13.47
C THR A 185 -9.94 3.25 -13.55
N LYS A 186 -10.38 4.27 -12.82
CA LYS A 186 -11.71 4.87 -12.95
C LYS A 186 -11.55 6.37 -13.03
N THR A 187 -12.27 6.99 -13.95
CA THR A 187 -12.13 8.43 -14.21
C THR A 187 -13.39 9.15 -13.78
N ARG A 188 -13.22 10.28 -13.11
CA ARG A 188 -14.27 11.26 -12.84
C ARG A 188 -14.08 12.45 -13.75
N THR A 189 -15.14 12.82 -14.48
CA THR A 189 -15.21 14.07 -15.24
C THR A 189 -16.44 14.84 -14.79
N GLY A 190 -16.24 16.02 -14.22
CA GLY A 190 -17.34 16.76 -13.59
C GLY A 190 -17.92 16.04 -12.38
N SER A 191 -19.24 15.84 -12.39
CA SER A 191 -19.97 15.16 -11.32
C SER A 191 -20.02 13.65 -11.48
N SER A 192 -19.58 13.09 -12.60
CA SER A 192 -19.82 11.69 -12.95
C SER A 192 -18.53 10.89 -13.03
N TRP A 193 -18.60 9.66 -12.53
CA TRP A 193 -17.59 8.62 -12.73
C TRP A 193 -17.91 7.81 -14.00
N THR A 194 -16.90 7.24 -14.65
CA THR A 194 -17.12 6.19 -15.64
C THR A 194 -17.92 5.04 -15.02
N SER A 195 -18.81 4.40 -15.79
CA SER A 195 -19.66 3.32 -15.27
C SER A 195 -18.82 2.14 -14.77
N GLU A 196 -17.87 1.69 -15.59
CA GLU A 196 -17.00 0.55 -15.29
C GLU A 196 -15.58 0.96 -14.88
N TRP A 197 -14.86 0.00 -14.29
CA TRP A 197 -13.41 0.09 -14.11
C TRP A 197 -12.71 -0.32 -15.40
N GLN A 198 -11.80 0.52 -15.90
CA GLN A 198 -11.01 0.19 -17.07
C GLN A 198 -9.77 -0.60 -16.64
N ARG A 199 -9.60 -1.80 -17.19
CA ARG A 199 -8.38 -2.61 -16.98
C ARG A 199 -7.26 -2.10 -17.88
N LEU A 200 -6.11 -1.76 -17.29
CA LEU A 200 -4.89 -1.35 -17.99
C LEU A 200 -3.89 -2.51 -18.18
N GLY A 201 -4.17 -3.68 -17.59
CA GLY A 201 -3.31 -4.86 -17.67
C GLY A 201 -2.07 -4.78 -16.77
N GLY A 202 -1.04 -5.57 -17.10
CA GLY A 202 0.16 -5.74 -16.28
C GLY A 202 -0.04 -6.67 -15.08
N ALA A 203 1.03 -6.85 -14.29
CA ALA A 203 1.06 -7.60 -13.03
C ALA A 203 2.02 -6.89 -12.07
N PHE A 204 1.48 -6.39 -10.95
CA PHE A 204 2.19 -5.45 -10.08
C PHE A 204 2.18 -5.84 -8.60
N THR A 205 3.15 -5.34 -7.85
CA THR A 205 3.38 -5.60 -6.41
C THR A 205 3.41 -4.31 -5.58
N SER A 206 2.96 -3.19 -6.15
CA SER A 206 2.82 -1.91 -5.47
C SER A 206 1.64 -1.13 -6.02
N ALA A 207 1.12 -0.18 -5.24
CA ALA A 207 0.24 0.85 -5.80
C ALA A 207 0.96 1.68 -6.87
N ALA A 208 0.17 2.38 -7.69
CA ALA A 208 0.70 3.27 -8.71
C ALA A 208 1.29 4.54 -8.07
N SER A 209 2.42 5.00 -8.60
CA SER A 209 2.91 6.36 -8.46
C SER A 209 2.50 7.16 -9.68
N LEU A 210 1.98 8.37 -9.45
CA LEU A 210 1.31 9.17 -10.48
C LEU A 210 2.01 10.51 -10.60
N VAL A 211 2.31 10.95 -11.82
CA VAL A 211 2.88 12.26 -12.07
C VAL A 211 2.27 12.87 -13.33
N SER A 212 1.93 14.15 -13.27
CA SER A 212 1.48 14.90 -14.43
C SER A 212 2.57 15.87 -14.87
N ARG A 213 2.95 15.79 -16.15
CA ARG A 213 3.89 16.71 -16.80
C ARG A 213 3.21 17.97 -17.35
N GLY A 214 1.88 17.97 -17.40
CA GLY A 214 1.08 19.07 -17.92
C GLY A 214 -0.36 18.63 -18.18
N PRO A 215 -1.23 19.55 -18.62
CA PRO A 215 -2.61 19.24 -18.96
C PRO A 215 -2.65 18.11 -19.98
N ASN A 216 -3.47 17.10 -19.71
CA ASN A 216 -3.62 15.94 -20.59
C ASN A 216 -2.30 15.16 -20.83
N GLN A 217 -1.33 15.23 -19.91
CA GLN A 217 -0.23 14.26 -19.84
C GLN A 217 -0.10 13.68 -18.44
N LEU A 218 -0.34 12.37 -18.33
CA LEU A 218 -0.19 11.60 -17.10
C LEU A 218 0.75 10.43 -17.37
N ASP A 219 1.75 10.29 -16.51
CA ASP A 219 2.65 9.15 -16.44
C ASP A 219 2.37 8.40 -15.13
N ILE A 220 2.28 7.07 -15.24
CA ILE A 220 2.04 6.18 -14.11
C ILE A 220 3.17 5.17 -14.01
N PHE A 221 3.59 4.91 -12.78
CA PHE A 221 4.68 3.99 -12.47
C PHE A 221 4.23 2.98 -11.42
N ALA A 222 4.66 1.74 -11.54
CA ALA A 222 4.40 0.71 -10.54
C ALA A 222 5.57 -0.28 -10.50
N ARG A 223 5.72 -0.97 -9.37
CA ARG A 223 6.66 -2.09 -9.28
C ARG A 223 6.03 -3.34 -9.88
N GLY A 224 6.70 -3.92 -10.88
CA GLY A 224 6.29 -5.17 -11.50
C GLY A 224 6.34 -6.37 -10.54
N ALA A 225 5.77 -7.50 -10.96
CA ALA A 225 5.92 -8.78 -10.27
C ALA A 225 7.41 -9.19 -10.12
N ASP A 226 8.24 -8.85 -11.10
CA ASP A 226 9.69 -9.07 -11.12
C ASP A 226 10.51 -7.96 -10.40
N PHE A 227 9.83 -7.12 -9.61
CA PHE A 227 10.42 -5.99 -8.87
C PHE A 227 11.15 -4.93 -9.71
N THR A 228 10.90 -4.90 -11.03
CA THR A 228 11.37 -3.82 -11.91
C THR A 228 10.39 -2.65 -11.93
N LEU A 229 10.87 -1.46 -12.30
CA LEU A 229 10.02 -0.30 -12.55
C LEU A 229 9.27 -0.49 -13.86
N ARG A 230 7.93 -0.40 -13.81
CA ARG A 230 7.07 -0.39 -14.98
C ARG A 230 6.41 0.98 -15.12
N GLY A 231 6.40 1.50 -16.34
CA GLY A 231 5.82 2.81 -16.68
C GLY A 231 4.75 2.68 -17.75
N ASN A 232 3.71 3.50 -17.69
CA ASN A 232 2.72 3.69 -18.75
C ASN A 232 2.32 5.17 -18.78
N GLN A 233 1.83 5.65 -19.90
CA GLN A 233 1.46 7.05 -20.08
C GLN A 233 0.14 7.16 -20.82
N THR A 234 -0.52 8.31 -20.65
CA THR A 234 -1.75 8.67 -21.38
C THR A 234 -1.79 10.14 -21.73
N ASP A 235 -2.34 10.43 -22.90
CA ASP A 235 -2.69 11.78 -23.37
C ASP A 235 -4.11 12.21 -22.94
N GLY A 236 -4.75 11.42 -22.07
CA GLY A 236 -6.13 11.61 -21.63
C GLY A 236 -7.18 10.97 -22.51
N ALA A 237 -6.84 10.55 -23.74
CA ALA A 237 -7.70 9.79 -24.64
C ALA A 237 -7.26 8.32 -24.73
N THR A 238 -5.96 8.06 -24.82
CA THR A 238 -5.39 6.73 -25.07
C THR A 238 -4.31 6.39 -24.05
N TRP A 239 -4.25 5.13 -23.64
CA TRP A 239 -3.13 4.56 -22.88
C TRP A 239 -2.13 3.93 -23.85
N PHE A 240 -0.85 4.24 -23.70
CA PHE A 240 0.19 3.82 -24.66
C PHE A 240 0.82 2.46 -24.34
N GLY A 241 0.49 1.87 -23.18
CA GLY A 241 0.93 0.53 -22.78
C GLY A 241 2.13 0.54 -21.84
N TRP A 242 2.33 -0.59 -21.15
CA TRP A 242 3.37 -0.74 -20.14
C TRP A 242 4.76 -0.98 -20.73
N GLN A 243 5.75 -0.26 -20.21
CA GLN A 243 7.16 -0.34 -20.54
C GLN A 243 7.95 -0.79 -19.31
N ASN A 244 9.07 -1.49 -19.53
CA ASN A 244 10.00 -1.88 -18.46
C ASN A 244 11.18 -0.90 -18.41
N HIS A 245 11.40 -0.28 -17.26
CA HIS A 245 12.50 0.67 -17.01
C HIS A 245 13.61 0.05 -16.12
N GLY A 246 13.58 -1.26 -15.89
CA GLY A 246 14.59 -2.00 -15.15
C GLY A 246 14.61 -1.67 -13.65
N GLY A 247 15.79 -1.80 -13.03
CA GLY A 247 15.98 -1.60 -11.59
C GLY A 247 15.65 -2.85 -10.74
N ALA A 248 15.89 -2.74 -9.43
CA ALA A 248 15.65 -3.82 -8.46
C ALA A 248 14.97 -3.27 -7.20
N LEU A 249 13.71 -2.84 -7.36
CA LEU A 249 12.98 -2.02 -6.40
C LEU A 249 12.57 -2.83 -5.16
N ALA A 250 13.11 -2.46 -4.00
CA ALA A 250 12.71 -2.95 -2.69
C ALA A 250 11.54 -2.16 -2.09
N SER A 251 11.37 -0.89 -2.47
CA SER A 251 10.19 -0.08 -2.13
C SER A 251 9.25 0.11 -3.34
N PRO A 252 7.99 0.53 -3.12
CA PRO A 252 7.21 1.18 -4.18
C PRO A 252 7.97 2.37 -4.79
N PRO A 253 7.80 2.64 -6.11
CA PRO A 253 8.39 3.81 -6.74
C PRO A 253 7.63 5.09 -6.34
N VAL A 254 8.33 6.23 -6.35
CA VAL A 254 7.72 7.55 -6.17
C VAL A 254 8.20 8.47 -7.30
N ALA A 255 7.26 8.87 -8.16
CA ALA A 255 7.47 9.76 -9.27
C ALA A 255 7.14 11.21 -8.89
N VAL A 256 7.94 12.14 -9.38
CA VAL A 256 7.78 13.58 -9.21
C VAL A 256 8.19 14.28 -10.50
N SER A 257 7.62 15.45 -10.77
CA SER A 257 7.98 16.29 -11.90
C SER A 257 8.03 17.74 -11.44
N TRP A 258 8.98 18.49 -11.99
CA TRP A 258 9.04 19.94 -11.86
C TRP A 258 8.76 20.68 -13.17
N GLY A 259 8.41 19.96 -14.25
CA GLY A 259 8.18 20.53 -15.57
C GLY A 259 7.86 19.48 -16.65
N SER A 260 7.39 19.93 -17.82
CA SER A 260 6.93 19.09 -18.93
C SER A 260 7.95 18.08 -19.44
N ASP A 261 9.24 18.40 -19.29
CA ASP A 261 10.36 17.64 -19.80
C ASP A 261 11.21 17.03 -18.67
N ARG A 262 10.63 16.92 -17.46
CA ARG A 262 11.28 16.26 -16.35
C ARG A 262 10.32 15.35 -15.60
N ILE A 263 10.71 14.08 -15.45
CA ILE A 263 10.18 13.20 -14.41
C ILE A 263 11.38 12.59 -13.70
N ASP A 264 11.32 12.49 -12.39
CA ASP A 264 12.26 11.71 -11.58
C ASP A 264 11.46 10.63 -10.85
N VAL A 265 11.94 9.39 -10.89
CA VAL A 265 11.37 8.26 -10.17
C VAL A 265 12.38 7.76 -9.16
N PHE A 266 11.99 7.77 -7.88
CA PHE A 266 12.80 7.33 -6.75
C PHE A 266 12.33 5.98 -6.23
N ALA A 267 13.26 5.14 -5.79
CA ALA A 267 12.96 3.93 -5.05
C ALA A 267 14.16 3.52 -4.19
N ILE A 268 13.89 2.76 -3.12
CA ILE A 268 14.93 2.01 -2.42
C ILE A 268 15.15 0.70 -3.19
N PHE A 269 16.41 0.35 -3.45
CA PHE A 269 16.77 -0.93 -4.06
C PHE A 269 17.09 -1.99 -3.00
N ARG A 270 17.23 -3.25 -3.44
CA ARG A 270 17.53 -4.40 -2.56
C ARG A 270 18.81 -4.23 -1.73
N ASP A 271 19.77 -3.43 -2.22
CA ASP A 271 21.00 -3.08 -1.51
C ASP A 271 20.78 -2.11 -0.33
N GLY A 272 19.58 -1.53 -0.22
CA GLY A 272 19.20 -0.55 0.79
C GLY A 272 19.49 0.90 0.37
N ALA A 273 20.12 1.15 -0.76
CA ALA A 273 20.41 2.51 -1.20
C ALA A 273 19.17 3.18 -1.81
N LEU A 274 19.13 4.51 -1.75
CA LEU A 274 18.19 5.32 -2.52
C LEU A 274 18.70 5.43 -3.96
N TRP A 275 17.86 5.08 -4.91
CA TRP A 275 18.14 5.18 -6.33
C TRP A 275 17.11 6.05 -7.02
N HIS A 276 17.51 6.72 -8.10
CA HIS A 276 16.60 7.44 -8.96
C HIS A 276 16.93 7.26 -10.44
N ARG A 277 15.91 7.42 -11.27
CA ARG A 277 15.99 7.42 -12.73
C ARG A 277 15.09 8.53 -13.25
N TRP A 278 15.56 9.27 -14.25
CA TRP A 278 14.84 10.44 -14.72
C TRP A 278 14.68 10.50 -16.23
N TRP A 279 13.59 11.13 -16.65
CA TRP A 279 13.31 11.57 -18.01
C TRP A 279 13.76 13.02 -18.17
N ASP A 280 14.47 13.34 -19.24
CA ASP A 280 15.00 14.69 -19.52
C ASP A 280 14.31 15.42 -20.70
N GLY A 281 13.19 14.89 -21.19
CA GLY A 281 12.50 15.41 -22.38
C GLY A 281 12.82 14.60 -23.64
N GLN A 282 13.88 13.81 -23.63
CA GLN A 282 14.34 13.04 -24.80
C GLN A 282 14.54 11.56 -24.49
N ILE A 283 15.17 11.26 -23.35
CA ILE A 283 15.50 9.89 -22.95
C ILE A 283 15.28 9.67 -21.47
N TRP A 284 15.08 8.39 -21.13
CA TRP A 284 15.21 7.92 -19.76
C TRP A 284 16.69 7.66 -19.46
N ASN A 285 17.29 8.45 -18.59
CA ASN A 285 18.68 8.31 -18.17
C ASN A 285 18.87 7.08 -17.27
N GLU A 286 20.10 6.60 -17.10
CA GLU A 286 20.35 5.41 -16.28
C GLU A 286 20.05 5.61 -14.79
N TRP A 287 19.83 4.50 -14.09
CA TRP A 287 19.66 4.53 -12.64
C TRP A 287 20.92 5.06 -11.96
N GLU A 288 20.76 6.08 -11.14
CA GLU A 288 21.82 6.68 -10.32
C GLU A 288 21.56 6.41 -8.83
N SER A 289 22.60 5.97 -8.12
CA SER A 289 22.53 5.74 -6.67
C SER A 289 22.87 7.03 -5.93
N LEU A 290 22.01 7.40 -4.99
CA LEU A 290 22.27 8.43 -3.98
C LEU A 290 22.83 7.83 -2.68
N GLY A 291 23.12 6.52 -2.68
CA GLY A 291 23.71 5.79 -1.56
C GLY A 291 22.78 5.61 -0.35
N GLY A 292 23.40 5.39 0.81
CA GLY A 292 22.72 5.21 2.09
C GLY A 292 22.21 3.78 2.37
N ASN A 293 21.52 3.63 3.50
CA ASN A 293 20.89 2.37 3.92
C ASN A 293 19.52 2.69 4.51
N TYR A 294 18.51 2.66 3.65
CA TYR A 294 17.17 3.16 3.88
C TYR A 294 16.13 2.04 3.76
N ALA A 295 14.94 2.30 4.29
CA ALA A 295 13.81 1.39 4.22
C ALA A 295 12.50 2.15 4.01
N GLY A 296 11.50 1.44 3.49
CA GLY A 296 10.19 2.02 3.20
C GLY A 296 10.17 2.84 1.92
N GLU A 297 9.01 3.45 1.66
CA GLU A 297 8.75 4.30 0.50
C GLU A 297 9.40 5.69 0.70
N PRO A 298 10.09 6.25 -0.32
CA PRO A 298 10.54 7.64 -0.27
C PRO A 298 9.38 8.65 -0.21
N ALA A 299 9.60 9.81 0.40
CA ALA A 299 8.70 10.95 0.31
C ALA A 299 9.38 12.02 -0.55
N VAL A 300 8.78 12.39 -1.69
CA VAL A 300 9.42 13.29 -2.65
C VAL A 300 8.49 14.43 -3.00
N ALA A 301 9.01 15.66 -3.05
CA ALA A 301 8.29 16.82 -3.55
C ALA A 301 9.20 17.71 -4.39
N SER A 302 8.58 18.47 -5.30
CA SER A 302 9.17 19.63 -5.94
C SER A 302 8.36 20.87 -5.57
N TRP A 303 9.05 21.97 -5.27
CA TRP A 303 8.44 23.29 -5.09
C TRP A 303 8.81 24.28 -6.18
N GLY A 304 9.62 23.87 -7.16
CA GLY A 304 10.07 24.73 -8.25
C GLY A 304 10.97 23.98 -9.24
N VAL A 305 11.14 24.57 -10.43
CA VAL A 305 12.02 24.04 -11.48
C VAL A 305 13.44 23.84 -10.96
N GLY A 306 14.03 22.69 -11.25
CA GLY A 306 15.39 22.36 -10.84
C GLY A 306 15.55 22.08 -9.34
N ARG A 307 14.45 21.74 -8.66
CA ARG A 307 14.47 21.40 -7.23
C ARG A 307 13.63 20.17 -6.91
N LEU A 308 14.27 19.22 -6.23
CA LEU A 308 13.63 18.09 -5.54
C LEU A 308 14.12 18.00 -4.11
N ASP A 309 13.23 17.53 -3.25
CA ASP A 309 13.51 17.19 -1.86
C ASP A 309 12.99 15.77 -1.61
N VAL A 310 13.89 14.87 -1.20
CA VAL A 310 13.64 13.45 -0.99
C VAL A 310 13.91 13.10 0.46
N PHE A 311 12.89 12.59 1.15
CA PHE A 311 12.97 12.16 2.53
C PHE A 311 12.82 10.64 2.64
N VAL A 312 13.71 10.01 3.40
CA VAL A 312 13.78 8.55 3.55
C VAL A 312 14.05 8.17 5.00
N MET A 313 13.53 7.01 5.41
CA MET A 313 13.78 6.45 6.74
C MET A 313 15.04 5.59 6.71
N GLY A 314 15.97 5.80 7.65
CA GLY A 314 17.12 4.91 7.79
C GLY A 314 16.71 3.50 8.24
N ALA A 315 17.26 2.48 7.60
CA ALA A 315 16.86 1.09 7.84
C ALA A 315 17.24 0.59 9.25
N LEU A 316 18.31 1.14 9.82
CA LEU A 316 18.84 0.74 11.12
C LEU A 316 18.53 1.77 12.22
N ASP A 317 18.80 3.05 11.96
CA ASP A 317 18.61 4.11 12.96
C ASP A 317 17.16 4.60 13.07
N ARG A 318 16.32 4.27 12.07
CA ARG A 318 14.94 4.75 11.92
C ARG A 318 14.81 6.26 12.08
N LYS A 319 15.83 7.01 11.67
CA LYS A 319 15.80 8.48 11.60
C LYS A 319 15.36 8.93 10.21
N LEU A 320 14.94 10.19 10.12
CA LEU A 320 14.60 10.82 8.86
C LEU A 320 15.89 11.37 8.23
N HIS A 321 16.16 10.98 7.00
CA HIS A 321 17.25 11.51 6.19
C HIS A 321 16.67 12.29 5.01
N HIS A 322 17.39 13.33 4.60
CA HIS A 322 16.97 14.25 3.54
C HIS A 322 18.10 14.39 2.50
N HIS A 323 17.71 14.24 1.24
CA HIS A 323 18.52 14.54 0.05
C HIS A 323 17.80 15.61 -0.76
N TRP A 324 18.53 16.49 -1.40
CA TRP A 324 17.92 17.44 -2.32
C TRP A 324 18.74 17.64 -3.58
N PHE A 325 18.04 17.93 -4.68
CA PHE A 325 18.63 18.29 -5.97
C PHE A 325 18.53 19.80 -6.15
N SER A 326 19.64 20.47 -6.44
CA SER A 326 19.67 21.89 -6.77
C SER A 326 20.95 22.26 -7.52
N GLY A 327 20.85 23.21 -8.45
CA GLY A 327 22.01 23.66 -9.23
C GLY A 327 22.68 22.50 -9.97
N ASP A 328 21.88 21.62 -10.57
CA ASP A 328 22.30 20.42 -11.31
C ASP A 328 23.11 19.39 -10.50
N THR A 329 23.03 19.43 -9.17
CA THR A 329 23.73 18.49 -8.28
C THR A 329 22.85 18.00 -7.14
N TRP A 330 23.12 16.78 -6.70
CA TRP A 330 22.57 16.23 -5.46
C TRP A 330 23.40 16.69 -4.26
N SER A 331 22.71 16.99 -3.16
CA SER A 331 23.35 17.24 -1.87
C SER A 331 23.99 15.97 -1.29
N LEU A 332 24.87 16.15 -0.31
CA LEU A 332 25.15 15.07 0.64
C LEU A 332 23.90 14.81 1.50
N PRO A 333 23.67 13.57 1.96
CA PRO A 333 22.56 13.27 2.86
C PRO A 333 22.72 14.00 4.20
N GLU A 334 21.62 14.56 4.69
CA GLU A 334 21.53 15.06 6.06
C GLU A 334 20.54 14.25 6.89
N THR A 335 20.82 14.10 8.19
CA THR A 335 19.87 13.53 9.15
C THR A 335 19.09 14.65 9.82
N MET A 336 17.77 14.59 9.75
CA MET A 336 16.87 15.62 10.26
C MET A 336 16.65 15.46 11.77
N ASP A 337 16.76 16.55 12.52
CA ASP A 337 16.36 16.58 13.93
C ASP A 337 14.86 16.82 14.07
N LEU A 338 14.12 15.72 14.25
CA LEU A 338 12.67 15.76 14.48
C LEU A 338 12.29 16.32 15.86
N ARG A 339 13.25 16.73 16.69
CA ARG A 339 13.11 17.18 18.08
C ARG A 339 12.41 16.15 18.98
N THR A 340 12.70 14.87 18.74
CA THR A 340 12.19 13.73 19.51
C THR A 340 13.25 12.64 19.56
N LEU A 341 13.27 11.87 20.64
CA LEU A 341 14.11 10.68 20.78
C LEU A 341 13.45 9.43 20.20
N ALA A 342 12.13 9.46 19.99
CA ALA A 342 11.41 8.34 19.42
C ALA A 342 11.71 8.22 17.92
N PRO A 343 11.99 6.99 17.44
CA PRO A 343 12.30 6.75 16.03
C PRO A 343 11.06 6.92 15.15
N MET A 344 11.29 7.01 13.84
CA MET A 344 10.21 6.91 12.86
C MET A 344 9.50 5.56 12.98
N ALA A 345 8.19 5.62 12.85
CA ALA A 345 7.35 4.42 12.78
C ALA A 345 7.20 3.93 11.34
N GLU A 346 7.20 4.82 10.35
CA GLU A 346 7.09 4.52 8.91
C GLU A 346 7.59 5.68 8.04
N SER A 347 7.46 5.53 6.72
CA SER A 347 7.75 6.55 5.71
C SER A 347 6.97 7.85 5.93
N ALA A 348 7.66 8.98 5.72
CA ALA A 348 7.05 10.30 5.83
C ALA A 348 6.14 10.62 4.64
N THR A 349 5.32 11.66 4.79
CA THR A 349 4.55 12.29 3.69
C THR A 349 5.00 13.74 3.55
N VAL A 350 5.37 14.15 2.33
CA VAL A 350 5.77 15.53 2.02
C VAL A 350 4.82 16.15 0.99
N ILE A 351 4.54 17.43 1.15
CA ILE A 351 3.77 18.24 0.20
C ILE A 351 4.48 19.57 -0.08
N SER A 352 4.33 20.06 -1.30
CA SER A 352 4.69 21.43 -1.66
C SER A 352 3.50 22.35 -1.40
N ALA A 353 3.63 23.22 -0.40
CA ALA A 353 2.56 24.14 0.00
C ALA A 353 2.51 25.40 -0.85
N ALA A 354 3.67 25.82 -1.38
CA ALA A 354 3.86 26.93 -2.30
C ALA A 354 5.30 26.86 -2.85
N ALA A 355 5.64 27.77 -3.76
CA ALA A 355 7.03 27.96 -4.16
C ALA A 355 7.93 28.19 -2.92
N ASN A 356 9.04 27.44 -2.84
CA ASN A 356 9.98 27.45 -1.72
C ASN A 356 9.39 27.08 -0.35
N ARG A 357 8.28 26.33 -0.31
CA ARG A 357 7.61 25.92 0.93
C ARG A 357 7.22 24.45 0.89
N LEU A 358 7.80 23.67 1.80
CA LEU A 358 7.47 22.27 2.02
C LEU A 358 6.83 22.07 3.39
N GLU A 359 5.92 21.11 3.46
CA GLU A 359 5.47 20.54 4.73
C GLU A 359 5.67 19.04 4.74
N LEU A 360 6.16 18.56 5.87
CA LEU A 360 6.51 17.17 6.10
C LEU A 360 5.72 16.63 7.29
N PHE A 361 5.17 15.43 7.14
CA PHE A 361 4.46 14.71 8.18
C PHE A 361 5.17 13.40 8.46
N VAL A 362 5.65 13.22 9.69
CA VAL A 362 6.50 12.10 10.08
C VAL A 362 5.85 11.32 11.20
N PRO A 363 5.40 10.09 10.95
CA PRO A 363 4.85 9.21 11.99
C PRO A 363 5.94 8.73 12.94
N ILE A 364 5.71 8.88 14.24
CA ILE A 364 6.68 8.54 15.29
C ILE A 364 6.23 7.31 16.05
N ASP A 365 7.19 6.45 16.37
CA ASP A 365 6.99 5.20 17.12
C ASP A 365 7.08 5.46 18.63
N ASP A 366 6.28 6.43 19.10
CA ASP A 366 6.12 6.72 20.52
C ASP A 366 4.85 6.05 21.09
N ASN A 367 4.72 6.07 22.42
CA ASN A 367 3.57 5.47 23.10
C ASN A 367 2.22 6.15 22.73
N LEU A 368 2.28 7.36 22.16
CA LEU A 368 1.13 8.17 21.80
C LEU A 368 0.79 8.08 20.29
N ARG A 369 1.64 7.40 19.50
CA ARG A 369 1.59 7.32 18.04
C ARG A 369 1.38 8.67 17.40
N GLN A 370 2.22 9.64 17.75
CA GLN A 370 2.09 11.01 17.24
C GLN A 370 2.66 11.16 15.83
N ILE A 371 2.17 12.18 15.14
CA ILE A 371 2.78 12.69 13.92
C ILE A 371 3.54 13.99 14.23
N ARG A 372 4.77 14.08 13.75
CA ARG A 372 5.56 15.31 13.75
C ARG A 372 5.32 16.05 12.45
N ARG A 373 5.13 17.36 12.54
CA ARG A 373 5.02 18.24 11.39
C ARG A 373 6.27 19.09 11.28
N GLY A 374 6.97 18.95 10.17
CA GLY A 374 8.07 19.82 9.74
C GLY A 374 7.57 20.83 8.73
N VAL A 375 8.00 22.09 8.84
CA VAL A 375 7.71 23.14 7.87
C VAL A 375 9.03 23.75 7.41
N TRP A 376 9.25 23.73 6.10
CA TRP A 376 10.29 24.52 5.47
C TRP A 376 9.75 25.92 5.17
N ASN A 377 10.42 26.95 5.69
CA ASN A 377 10.02 28.34 5.52
C ASN A 377 10.75 29.08 4.38
N GLY A 378 11.70 28.41 3.72
CA GLY A 378 12.59 28.99 2.72
C GLY A 378 14.05 29.10 3.17
N GLU A 379 14.30 28.99 4.47
CA GLU A 379 15.62 29.12 5.09
C GLU A 379 15.93 27.99 6.07
N THR A 380 14.94 27.58 6.87
CA THR A 380 15.12 26.59 7.94
C THR A 380 13.91 25.68 8.10
N TRP A 381 14.15 24.50 8.67
CA TRP A 381 13.11 23.58 9.11
C TRP A 381 12.65 23.87 10.53
N GLU A 382 11.33 23.97 10.71
CA GLU A 382 10.67 24.08 12.00
C GLU A 382 9.84 22.84 12.28
N PHE A 383 10.08 22.18 13.42
CA PHE A 383 9.38 20.94 13.80
C PHE A 383 8.49 21.15 15.03
N GLY A 384 7.24 20.71 14.91
CA GLY A 384 6.26 20.63 16.01
C GLY A 384 5.51 19.30 16.02
N SER A 385 4.63 19.10 17.00
CA SER A 385 3.72 17.94 17.08
C SER A 385 2.32 18.30 16.59
N THR A 386 1.67 17.41 15.84
CA THR A 386 0.25 17.57 15.49
C THR A 386 -0.69 16.87 16.47
N GLY A 387 -0.19 16.05 17.41
CA GLY A 387 -0.98 15.43 18.48
C GLY A 387 -2.03 14.40 18.02
N ALA A 388 -2.10 14.05 16.74
CA ALA A 388 -3.02 13.02 16.24
C ALA A 388 -2.45 11.61 16.48
N ALA A 389 -3.22 10.77 17.19
CA ALA A 389 -2.94 9.34 17.26
C ALA A 389 -3.39 8.66 15.97
N PHE A 390 -2.51 7.88 15.34
CA PHE A 390 -2.81 7.15 14.11
C PHE A 390 -2.71 5.63 14.31
N LYS A 391 -3.36 4.89 13.43
CA LYS A 391 -3.21 3.43 13.27
C LYS A 391 -2.62 3.13 11.90
N MET A 392 -1.60 2.28 11.89
CA MET A 392 -1.10 1.74 10.63
C MET A 392 -1.81 0.43 10.32
N PRO A 393 -2.50 0.33 9.18
CA PRO A 393 -2.79 -0.97 8.61
C PRO A 393 -1.46 -1.61 8.16
N CYS A 394 -1.35 -2.94 8.35
CA CYS A 394 -0.30 -3.77 7.77
C CYS A 394 1.15 -3.62 8.31
N ARG A 395 1.33 -3.24 9.59
CA ARG A 395 2.63 -3.34 10.30
C ARG A 395 2.59 -4.45 11.35
N TYR A 396 3.59 -5.34 11.34
CA TYR A 396 3.57 -6.57 12.11
C TYR A 396 4.89 -6.84 12.83
N ARG A 397 4.79 -7.49 13.99
CA ARG A 397 5.91 -8.18 14.65
C ARG A 397 5.74 -9.69 14.44
N PHE A 398 6.80 -10.32 13.95
CA PHE A 398 6.89 -11.77 13.75
C PHE A 398 7.81 -12.36 14.82
N SER A 399 7.49 -13.55 15.32
CA SER A 399 8.38 -14.28 16.21
C SER A 399 8.15 -15.79 16.18
N VAL A 400 9.21 -16.54 16.49
CA VAL A 400 9.10 -17.90 17.01
C VAL A 400 9.30 -17.78 18.52
N ASP A 401 8.27 -18.10 19.30
CA ASP A 401 8.26 -17.83 20.74
C ASP A 401 8.81 -19.02 21.54
N HIS A 402 8.39 -20.24 21.18
CA HIS A 402 8.73 -21.45 21.93
C HIS A 402 8.97 -22.65 21.01
N ILE A 403 9.93 -23.48 21.40
CA ILE A 403 10.15 -24.81 20.82
C ILE A 403 10.03 -25.81 21.97
N ARG A 404 9.05 -26.70 21.86
CA ARG A 404 8.84 -27.81 22.81
C ARG A 404 9.22 -29.12 22.14
N VAL A 405 10.11 -29.84 22.80
CA VAL A 405 10.65 -31.12 22.34
C VAL A 405 10.01 -32.21 23.19
N HIS A 406 9.17 -33.06 22.56
CA HIS A 406 8.52 -34.17 23.23
C HIS A 406 9.36 -35.44 23.18
N THR A 407 9.97 -35.71 22.03
CA THR A 407 10.86 -36.84 21.79
C THR A 407 11.96 -36.42 20.82
N THR A 408 13.19 -36.88 21.04
CA THR A 408 14.35 -36.57 20.19
C THR A 408 14.77 -37.70 19.27
N ARG A 409 15.56 -37.34 18.26
CA ARG A 409 16.10 -38.26 17.26
C ARG A 409 17.29 -39.04 17.81
N ALA A 410 18.23 -38.44 18.55
CA ALA A 410 19.22 -39.22 19.32
C ALA A 410 18.84 -39.36 20.80
N ARG A 411 19.43 -40.38 21.43
CA ARG A 411 19.36 -40.63 22.89
C ARG A 411 20.11 -39.58 23.71
N ASN A 412 21.04 -38.86 23.10
CA ASN A 412 21.82 -37.81 23.75
C ASN A 412 21.15 -36.48 23.38
N ASN A 413 20.60 -35.73 24.33
CA ASN A 413 19.86 -34.48 24.09
C ASN A 413 20.43 -33.62 22.91
N ASP A 414 19.71 -33.49 21.80
CA ASP A 414 20.33 -32.97 20.57
C ASP A 414 19.41 -32.09 19.70
N THR A 415 18.43 -31.37 20.25
CA THR A 415 18.03 -30.14 19.54
C THR A 415 19.04 -29.07 19.90
N ASP A 416 19.59 -28.31 18.96
CA ASP A 416 20.72 -27.41 19.26
C ASP A 416 20.51 -25.99 18.78
N ALA A 417 19.91 -25.81 17.61
CA ALA A 417 19.78 -24.51 16.99
C ALA A 417 18.47 -24.35 16.21
N ALA A 418 18.02 -23.10 16.15
CA ALA A 418 16.85 -22.72 15.39
C ALA A 418 17.09 -21.38 14.68
N MET A 419 16.34 -21.15 13.62
CA MET A 419 16.27 -19.88 12.92
C MET A 419 14.82 -19.47 12.67
N ALA A 420 14.61 -18.17 12.56
CA ALA A 420 13.42 -17.57 11.97
C ALA A 420 13.87 -16.60 10.87
N ALA A 421 13.08 -16.46 9.81
CA ALA A 421 13.34 -15.53 8.72
C ALA A 421 12.05 -14.87 8.24
N VAL A 422 12.13 -13.58 7.94
CA VAL A 422 11.05 -12.79 7.35
C VAL A 422 11.60 -12.04 6.14
N ALA A 423 10.89 -12.14 5.01
CA ALA A 423 11.09 -11.29 3.85
C ALA A 423 9.75 -10.67 3.42
N ALA A 424 9.78 -9.39 3.04
CA ALA A 424 8.64 -8.67 2.49
C ALA A 424 9.11 -7.92 1.24
N GLY A 425 8.47 -8.20 0.11
CA GLY A 425 8.88 -7.72 -1.20
C GLY A 425 10.31 -8.13 -1.56
N ASN A 426 11.02 -7.20 -2.17
CA ASN A 426 12.42 -7.36 -2.59
C ASN A 426 13.42 -6.76 -1.59
N VAL A 427 13.02 -6.58 -0.33
CA VAL A 427 13.91 -6.15 0.75
C VAL A 427 14.80 -7.32 1.15
N LYS A 428 16.04 -7.04 1.58
CA LYS A 428 16.93 -8.07 2.14
C LYS A 428 16.25 -8.83 3.29
N THR A 429 16.34 -10.16 3.24
CA THR A 429 15.77 -11.06 4.25
C THR A 429 16.30 -10.71 5.64
N ARG A 430 15.39 -10.62 6.62
CA ARG A 430 15.74 -10.52 8.04
C ARG A 430 15.80 -11.93 8.60
N ILE A 431 16.93 -12.29 9.19
CA ILE A 431 17.17 -13.66 9.69
C ILE A 431 17.76 -13.58 11.07
N ASN A 432 17.10 -14.24 12.01
CA ASN A 432 17.63 -14.45 13.34
C ASN A 432 17.93 -15.93 13.54
N THR A 433 19.03 -16.21 14.20
CA THR A 433 19.44 -17.57 14.56
C THR A 433 19.68 -17.61 16.07
N GLN A 434 19.35 -18.74 16.68
CA GLN A 434 19.52 -18.94 18.11
C GLN A 434 20.03 -20.35 18.37
N TRP A 435 21.09 -20.43 19.17
CA TRP A 435 21.45 -21.68 19.82
C TRP A 435 20.50 -21.90 21.00
N ILE A 436 19.70 -22.94 20.92
CA ILE A 436 18.71 -23.30 21.96
C ILE A 436 19.32 -24.23 23.01
N GLY A 437 20.56 -24.71 22.81
CA GLY A 437 21.22 -25.62 23.74
C GLY A 437 20.71 -27.05 23.57
N LYS A 438 21.31 -28.03 24.23
CA LYS A 438 20.97 -29.45 24.07
C LYS A 438 19.63 -29.82 24.71
N ILE A 439 18.54 -29.54 24.02
CA ILE A 439 17.18 -29.79 24.50
C ILE A 439 16.68 -31.11 23.94
N GLY A 440 16.45 -32.09 24.81
CA GLY A 440 16.08 -33.44 24.40
C GLY A 440 16.12 -34.48 25.51
N GLY A 441 15.90 -35.75 25.17
CA GLY A 441 15.98 -36.89 26.08
C GLY A 441 14.68 -37.69 26.21
N ILE A 442 14.74 -38.80 26.97
CA ILE A 442 13.60 -39.72 27.22
C ILE A 442 12.72 -39.32 28.41
N GLU A 443 13.11 -38.28 29.15
CA GLU A 443 12.33 -37.72 30.26
C GLU A 443 11.49 -36.53 29.74
N SER A 444 10.39 -36.21 30.44
CA SER A 444 9.32 -35.22 30.14
C SER A 444 9.64 -34.10 29.13
N PRO A 445 8.64 -33.62 28.34
CA PRO A 445 8.87 -32.60 27.32
C PRO A 445 9.66 -31.40 27.84
N LYS A 446 10.75 -31.08 27.17
CA LYS A 446 11.59 -29.92 27.50
C LYS A 446 11.23 -28.77 26.57
N GLU A 447 11.24 -27.56 27.12
CA GLU A 447 10.84 -26.35 26.41
C GLU A 447 11.97 -25.33 26.42
N SER A 448 12.25 -24.74 25.25
CA SER A 448 13.06 -23.53 25.14
C SER A 448 12.17 -22.35 24.85
N GLN A 449 12.45 -21.24 25.52
CA GLN A 449 12.12 -19.94 24.97
C GLN A 449 13.11 -19.59 23.85
N THR A 450 12.59 -19.10 22.74
CA THR A 450 13.38 -18.62 21.60
C THR A 450 13.37 -17.09 21.54
N ASN A 451 13.79 -16.46 22.64
CA ASN A 451 13.76 -15.02 22.84
C ASN A 451 14.58 -14.20 21.85
N LEU A 452 15.38 -14.83 20.98
CA LEU A 452 16.16 -14.15 19.92
C LEU A 452 15.56 -14.36 18.53
N LEU A 453 14.48 -15.12 18.40
CA LEU A 453 13.81 -15.38 17.11
C LEU A 453 12.62 -14.44 16.90
N ASP A 454 12.74 -13.19 17.34
CA ASP A 454 11.78 -12.11 17.17
C ASP A 454 12.33 -11.00 16.24
N PHE A 455 11.44 -10.34 15.52
CA PHE A 455 11.84 -9.31 14.57
C PHE A 455 11.40 -7.92 15.03
N GLU A 456 12.25 -6.94 14.76
CA GLU A 456 11.81 -5.55 14.65
C GLU A 456 10.62 -5.45 13.69
N PRO A 457 9.67 -4.53 13.92
CA PRO A 457 8.48 -4.40 13.10
C PRO A 457 8.75 -4.39 11.60
N VAL A 458 7.92 -5.11 10.85
CA VAL A 458 7.96 -5.24 9.40
C VAL A 458 6.66 -4.69 8.84
N THR A 459 6.75 -3.77 7.88
CA THR A 459 5.60 -3.31 7.09
C THR A 459 5.45 -4.22 5.89
N VAL A 460 4.22 -4.68 5.62
CA VAL A 460 3.91 -5.54 4.48
C VAL A 460 2.72 -4.92 3.75
N ASP A 461 2.97 -4.26 2.63
CA ASP A 461 1.88 -3.60 1.88
C ASP A 461 0.87 -4.64 1.34
N LEU A 462 -0.39 -4.26 1.13
CA LEU A 462 -1.45 -5.22 0.74
C LEU A 462 -1.10 -6.05 -0.51
N ALA A 463 -0.43 -5.43 -1.49
CA ALA A 463 -0.02 -6.06 -2.75
C ALA A 463 1.38 -6.71 -2.68
N GLU A 464 2.06 -6.60 -1.53
CA GLU A 464 3.43 -7.04 -1.37
C GLU A 464 3.48 -8.54 -1.04
N PRO A 465 4.26 -9.33 -1.81
CA PRO A 465 4.52 -10.70 -1.43
C PRO A 465 5.41 -10.75 -0.20
N MET A 466 5.19 -11.72 0.68
CA MET A 466 6.00 -11.92 1.88
C MET A 466 6.23 -13.40 2.16
N SER A 467 7.32 -13.71 2.87
CA SER A 467 7.56 -15.03 3.46
C SER A 467 7.96 -14.95 4.93
N PHE A 468 7.42 -15.86 5.74
CA PHE A 468 7.83 -16.10 7.13
C PHE A 468 8.13 -17.58 7.29
N SER A 469 9.34 -17.90 7.75
CA SER A 469 9.78 -19.28 7.90
C SER A 469 10.56 -19.49 9.18
N TYR A 470 10.56 -20.73 9.66
CA TYR A 470 11.46 -21.19 10.68
C TYR A 470 12.03 -22.55 10.33
N LEU A 471 13.22 -22.83 10.87
CA LEU A 471 13.92 -24.10 10.73
C LEU A 471 14.58 -24.44 12.06
N VAL A 472 14.39 -25.67 12.52
CA VAL A 472 14.98 -26.22 13.75
C VAL A 472 15.86 -27.39 13.36
N VAL A 473 17.08 -27.39 13.89
CA VAL A 473 18.10 -28.37 13.59
C VAL A 473 18.65 -28.98 14.87
N ASN A 474 18.86 -30.28 14.76
CA ASN A 474 19.61 -31.11 15.66
C ASN A 474 21.06 -31.25 15.16
N ASN A 475 22.04 -31.04 16.04
CA ASN A 475 23.47 -31.14 15.69
C ASN A 475 24.33 -31.68 16.85
N GLY A 476 24.84 -32.89 16.71
CA GLY A 476 25.73 -33.53 17.67
C GLY A 476 27.23 -33.20 17.50
N HIS A 477 27.66 -32.74 16.32
CA HIS A 477 29.09 -32.77 15.96
C HIS A 477 29.68 -31.45 15.44
N ALA A 478 28.93 -30.64 14.70
CA ALA A 478 29.51 -29.46 14.07
C ALA A 478 29.66 -28.27 15.04
N PRO A 479 30.66 -27.39 14.84
CA PRO A 479 30.81 -26.15 15.58
C PRO A 479 29.59 -25.24 15.49
N LYS A 480 29.25 -24.57 16.60
CA LYS A 480 28.08 -23.67 16.73
C LYS A 480 28.06 -22.58 15.65
N ASP A 481 29.18 -21.94 15.36
CA ASP A 481 29.31 -20.88 14.36
C ASP A 481 28.97 -21.37 12.94
N LYS A 482 29.42 -22.58 12.58
CA LYS A 482 29.09 -23.19 11.29
C LYS A 482 27.60 -23.51 11.16
N ILE A 483 26.97 -24.02 12.23
CA ILE A 483 25.53 -24.29 12.25
C ILE A 483 24.73 -23.00 12.09
N LEU A 484 25.04 -21.96 12.86
CA LEU A 484 24.31 -20.70 12.77
C LEU A 484 24.49 -20.04 11.39
N ALA A 485 25.67 -20.13 10.79
CA ALA A 485 25.91 -19.65 9.43
C ALA A 485 25.12 -20.45 8.37
N ALA A 486 25.06 -21.78 8.52
CA ALA A 486 24.28 -22.64 7.64
C ALA A 486 22.77 -22.35 7.76
N LEU A 487 22.26 -22.16 8.98
CA LEU A 487 20.88 -21.75 9.24
C LEU A 487 20.58 -20.37 8.64
N ALA A 488 21.49 -19.42 8.75
CA ALA A 488 21.33 -18.11 8.13
C ALA A 488 21.24 -18.20 6.59
N SER A 489 22.13 -18.99 5.97
CA SER A 489 22.05 -19.25 4.53
C SER A 489 20.75 -19.97 4.13
N ALA A 490 20.27 -20.88 4.99
CA ALA A 490 19.03 -21.60 4.74
C ALA A 490 17.82 -20.67 4.80
N GLY A 491 17.78 -19.76 5.77
CA GLY A 491 16.74 -18.74 5.90
C GLY A 491 16.63 -17.83 4.68
N ASP A 492 17.76 -17.35 4.14
CA ASP A 492 17.75 -16.46 2.97
C ASP A 492 17.17 -17.14 1.73
N SER A 493 17.50 -18.41 1.55
CA SER A 493 17.05 -19.19 0.41
C SER A 493 15.61 -19.69 0.55
N LEU A 494 15.15 -20.00 1.76
CA LEU A 494 13.72 -20.23 2.02
C LEU A 494 12.93 -18.98 1.66
N SER A 495 13.38 -17.81 2.11
CA SER A 495 12.73 -16.55 1.77
C SER A 495 12.70 -16.26 0.26
N LEU A 496 13.80 -16.55 -0.45
CA LEU A 496 13.86 -16.44 -1.91
C LEU A 496 12.90 -17.40 -2.61
N ALA A 497 12.83 -18.66 -2.15
CA ALA A 497 11.89 -19.64 -2.71
C ALA A 497 10.43 -19.22 -2.49
N GLY A 498 10.14 -18.63 -1.33
CA GLY A 498 8.83 -18.05 -1.03
C GLY A 498 8.49 -16.85 -1.91
N SER A 499 9.44 -15.92 -2.14
CA SER A 499 9.19 -14.77 -3.00
C SER A 499 8.99 -15.18 -4.46
N SER A 500 9.87 -16.03 -5.01
CA SER A 500 9.77 -16.48 -6.41
C SER A 500 8.48 -17.25 -6.69
N SER A 501 7.95 -18.00 -5.70
CA SER A 501 6.61 -18.60 -5.79
C SER A 501 5.54 -17.54 -6.02
N MET A 502 5.54 -16.50 -5.19
CA MET A 502 4.52 -15.46 -5.24
C MET A 502 4.66 -14.62 -6.52
N GLU A 503 5.89 -14.37 -6.97
CA GLU A 503 6.15 -13.71 -8.25
C GLU A 503 5.52 -14.48 -9.43
N GLU A 504 5.70 -15.81 -9.49
CA GLU A 504 5.09 -16.65 -10.53
C GLU A 504 3.56 -16.65 -10.46
N ASP A 505 2.99 -16.71 -9.26
CA ASP A 505 1.54 -16.73 -9.04
C ASP A 505 0.88 -15.39 -9.38
N ILE A 506 1.52 -14.28 -8.98
CA ILE A 506 1.12 -12.91 -9.34
C ILE A 506 1.19 -12.73 -10.87
N ALA A 507 2.27 -13.18 -11.52
CA ALA A 507 2.42 -13.08 -12.97
C ALA A 507 1.33 -13.86 -13.74
N LYS A 508 0.79 -14.93 -13.16
CA LYS A 508 -0.34 -15.70 -13.71
C LYS A 508 -1.71 -15.09 -13.38
N GLY A 509 -1.78 -14.09 -12.50
CA GLY A 509 -3.03 -13.53 -11.98
C GLY A 509 -3.77 -14.45 -11.01
N VAL A 510 -3.06 -15.41 -10.41
CA VAL A 510 -3.58 -16.43 -9.48
C VAL A 510 -2.79 -16.33 -8.17
N ALA A 511 -2.82 -15.18 -7.51
CA ALA A 511 -2.16 -15.06 -6.23
C ALA A 511 -2.94 -15.85 -5.17
N GLN A 512 -2.38 -16.97 -4.71
CA GLN A 512 -2.96 -17.81 -3.67
C GLN A 512 -1.99 -17.94 -2.49
N PHE A 513 -2.56 -18.07 -1.30
CA PHE A 513 -1.83 -18.32 -0.07
C PHE A 513 -1.13 -19.70 -0.09
N VAL A 514 0.18 -19.74 0.18
CA VAL A 514 1.00 -20.97 0.13
C VAL A 514 1.63 -21.25 1.49
N THR A 515 1.32 -22.41 2.08
CA THR A 515 1.95 -22.86 3.34
C THR A 515 2.77 -24.13 3.13
N ILE A 516 4.09 -23.99 2.97
CA ILE A 516 5.01 -25.12 2.82
C ILE A 516 5.35 -25.71 4.19
N ARG A 517 5.01 -26.98 4.38
CA ARG A 517 5.44 -27.82 5.51
C ARG A 517 6.27 -28.95 4.97
N ILE A 518 7.50 -29.10 5.43
CA ILE A 518 8.33 -30.25 5.07
C ILE A 518 8.33 -31.17 6.28
N GLN A 519 7.66 -32.31 6.18
CA GLN A 519 7.83 -33.38 7.17
C GLN A 519 9.21 -34.02 6.98
N ALA A 520 9.80 -34.59 8.02
CA ALA A 520 11.18 -35.10 8.04
C ALA A 520 11.49 -36.25 7.04
N ALA A 521 10.58 -36.60 6.13
CA ALA A 521 10.84 -37.34 4.89
C ALA A 521 10.33 -36.59 3.64
N LEU A 522 10.68 -35.30 3.52
CA LEU A 522 10.53 -34.47 2.31
C LEU A 522 9.20 -34.70 1.60
N THR A 523 8.11 -34.59 2.36
CA THR A 523 6.78 -34.60 1.78
C THR A 523 6.11 -33.29 2.14
N ILE A 524 5.91 -32.45 1.14
CA ILE A 524 5.22 -31.15 1.27
C ILE A 524 3.75 -31.30 0.89
N SER A 525 2.86 -30.89 1.80
CA SER A 525 1.41 -30.90 1.58
C SER A 525 0.89 -29.50 1.21
N ILE A 526 0.79 -29.17 -0.09
CA ILE A 526 0.13 -27.94 -0.57
C ILE A 526 -0.39 -28.10 -2.00
N PRO A 527 -1.53 -27.49 -2.33
CA PRO A 527 -1.88 -27.20 -3.71
C PRO A 527 -1.10 -25.97 -4.20
N VAL A 528 0.06 -26.14 -4.86
CA VAL A 528 0.71 -25.03 -5.60
C VAL A 528 0.86 -25.39 -7.07
N VAL A 529 0.52 -24.45 -7.94
CA VAL A 529 0.76 -24.50 -9.39
C VAL A 529 2.18 -24.01 -9.68
N GLY A 530 3.17 -24.89 -9.47
CA GLY A 530 4.59 -24.61 -9.71
C GLY A 530 5.44 -25.20 -8.60
N SER A 531 6.32 -26.15 -8.92
CA SER A 531 6.96 -27.07 -7.98
C SER A 531 8.05 -26.43 -7.09
N ILE A 532 7.69 -25.49 -6.21
CA ILE A 532 8.58 -24.99 -5.15
C ILE A 532 9.00 -26.14 -4.23
N VAL A 533 8.10 -27.12 -4.05
CA VAL A 533 8.28 -28.34 -3.26
C VAL A 533 9.60 -29.05 -3.56
N GLY A 534 9.80 -29.50 -4.80
CA GLY A 534 11.01 -30.24 -5.17
C GLY A 534 12.27 -29.37 -5.18
N LYS A 535 12.14 -28.07 -5.47
CA LYS A 535 13.26 -27.12 -5.47
C LYS A 535 13.77 -26.87 -4.04
N ILE A 536 12.89 -26.65 -3.06
CA ILE A 536 13.30 -26.42 -1.67
C ILE A 536 13.92 -27.68 -1.07
N GLU A 537 13.30 -28.84 -1.27
CA GLU A 537 13.75 -30.09 -0.65
C GLU A 537 15.17 -30.50 -1.07
N SER A 538 15.45 -30.54 -2.38
CA SER A 538 16.78 -30.93 -2.89
C SER A 538 17.86 -29.90 -2.54
N TRP A 539 17.53 -28.60 -2.58
CA TRP A 539 18.47 -27.52 -2.26
C TRP A 539 18.76 -27.43 -0.75
N LEU A 540 17.73 -27.54 0.10
CA LEU A 540 17.85 -27.43 1.55
C LEU A 540 18.69 -28.58 2.11
N LEU A 541 18.50 -29.78 1.56
CA LEU A 541 19.39 -30.91 1.81
C LEU A 541 20.84 -30.56 1.44
N GLY A 542 21.10 -30.13 0.20
CA GLY A 542 22.46 -29.80 -0.26
C GLY A 542 23.19 -28.75 0.59
N LYS A 543 22.49 -27.72 1.08
CA LYS A 543 23.09 -26.68 1.94
C LYS A 543 23.40 -27.14 3.36
N LEU A 544 22.65 -28.11 3.87
CA LEU A 544 22.79 -28.59 5.25
C LEU A 544 23.59 -29.91 5.31
N THR A 545 23.72 -30.66 4.20
CA THR A 545 24.63 -31.83 4.08
C THR A 545 26.08 -31.48 4.27
N ASP A 546 26.52 -30.31 3.83
CA ASP A 546 27.92 -29.91 3.95
C ASP A 546 28.29 -29.50 5.40
N ALA A 547 27.32 -29.36 6.30
CA ALA A 547 27.55 -28.82 7.64
C ALA A 547 26.98 -29.66 8.81
N ILE A 548 26.01 -30.56 8.58
CA ILE A 548 25.13 -31.04 9.68
C ILE A 548 24.81 -32.53 9.65
N PHE A 549 24.75 -33.20 8.50
CA PHE A 549 24.13 -34.54 8.40
C PHE A 549 25.11 -35.72 8.55
N GLU A 550 25.76 -35.86 9.71
CA GLU A 550 26.38 -37.13 10.13
C GLU A 550 25.56 -37.76 11.28
N SER A 551 25.37 -39.09 11.29
CA SER A 551 24.61 -39.81 12.33
C SER A 551 23.13 -39.38 12.48
N CYS A 552 22.59 -39.28 13.71
CA CYS A 552 21.18 -38.97 14.00
C CYS A 552 20.81 -37.47 13.83
N ASP A 553 21.75 -36.66 13.34
CA ASP A 553 21.65 -35.19 13.26
C ASP A 553 20.82 -34.74 12.05
N GLY A 554 20.26 -33.53 12.11
CA GLY A 554 19.55 -32.96 10.96
C GLY A 554 18.37 -32.04 11.25
N ILE A 555 17.61 -31.72 10.20
CA ILE A 555 16.39 -30.92 10.28
C ILE A 555 15.31 -31.69 11.01
N VAL A 556 14.71 -31.06 12.03
CA VAL A 556 13.66 -31.67 12.86
C VAL A 556 12.32 -30.94 12.76
N ALA A 557 12.31 -29.66 12.39
CA ALA A 557 11.10 -28.91 12.09
C ALA A 557 11.40 -27.82 11.07
N VAL A 558 10.51 -27.65 10.09
CA VAL A 558 10.57 -26.54 9.14
C VAL A 558 9.17 -26.20 8.67
N GLU A 559 8.88 -24.90 8.62
CA GLU A 559 7.65 -24.38 8.04
C GLU A 559 7.99 -23.07 7.36
N MET A 560 7.40 -22.85 6.18
CA MET A 560 7.45 -21.58 5.47
C MET A 560 6.03 -21.21 5.07
N ARG A 561 5.69 -19.94 5.28
CA ARG A 561 4.42 -19.35 4.86
C ARG A 561 4.74 -18.24 3.88
N ALA A 562 4.30 -18.39 2.64
CA ALA A 562 4.36 -17.37 1.61
C ALA A 562 2.94 -16.87 1.33
N MET A 563 2.75 -15.55 1.36
CA MET A 563 1.44 -14.93 1.23
C MET A 563 1.55 -13.50 0.74
N LEU A 564 0.41 -12.91 0.35
CA LEU A 564 0.33 -11.46 0.16
C LEU A 564 0.08 -10.74 1.48
N GLY A 565 0.47 -9.46 1.56
CA GLY A 565 0.13 -8.60 2.68
C GLY A 565 -1.39 -8.52 2.94
N ARG A 566 -2.22 -8.58 1.89
CA ARG A 566 -3.67 -8.67 2.03
C ARG A 566 -4.13 -9.92 2.77
N ASP A 567 -3.57 -11.08 2.44
CA ASP A 567 -3.92 -12.33 3.12
C ASP A 567 -3.48 -12.29 4.59
N LEU A 568 -2.29 -11.76 4.85
CA LEU A 568 -1.80 -11.52 6.22
C LEU A 568 -2.74 -10.58 7.00
N PHE A 569 -3.22 -9.51 6.36
CA PHE A 569 -4.16 -8.57 6.95
C PHE A 569 -5.50 -9.26 7.28
N MET A 570 -6.03 -10.09 6.39
CA MET A 570 -7.24 -10.89 6.65
C MET A 570 -7.03 -11.91 7.77
N MET A 571 -5.90 -12.64 7.75
CA MET A 571 -5.56 -13.66 8.76
C MET A 571 -5.53 -13.07 10.18
N THR A 572 -5.15 -11.80 10.31
CA THR A 572 -5.06 -11.08 11.58
C THR A 572 -6.36 -10.36 11.96
N ASP A 573 -7.51 -10.79 11.40
CA ASP A 573 -8.82 -10.15 11.55
C ASP A 573 -8.76 -8.65 11.22
N ASN A 574 -8.29 -8.35 10.00
CA ASN A 574 -8.08 -6.99 9.51
C ASN A 574 -7.13 -6.18 10.41
N GLY A 575 -6.02 -6.80 10.82
CA GLY A 575 -4.99 -6.18 11.65
C GLY A 575 -5.40 -5.90 13.10
N ARG A 576 -6.42 -6.59 13.63
CA ARG A 576 -6.93 -6.39 15.00
C ARG A 576 -6.43 -7.43 15.99
N ASN A 577 -6.20 -8.65 15.53
CA ASN A 577 -5.90 -9.79 16.38
C ASN A 577 -4.49 -10.32 16.16
N THR A 578 -3.86 -10.72 17.27
CA THR A 578 -2.60 -11.46 17.23
C THR A 578 -2.88 -12.91 16.89
N ILE A 579 -2.14 -13.46 15.93
CA ILE A 579 -2.14 -14.88 15.62
C ILE A 579 -1.03 -15.53 16.43
N GLN A 580 -1.35 -16.60 17.15
CA GLN A 580 -0.38 -17.46 17.78
C GLN A 580 -0.75 -18.91 17.46
N VAL A 581 0.19 -19.65 16.86
CA VAL A 581 -0.06 -21.01 16.37
C VAL A 581 1.05 -21.90 16.85
N THR A 582 0.67 -23.08 17.33
CA THR A 582 1.60 -24.18 17.62
C THR A 582 1.48 -25.21 16.52
N THR A 583 2.55 -25.37 15.74
CA THR A 583 2.64 -26.41 14.71
C THR A 583 3.37 -27.62 15.27
N ARG A 584 2.75 -28.79 15.18
CA ARG A 584 3.35 -30.09 15.51
C ARG A 584 4.08 -30.68 14.31
N HIS A 585 5.32 -31.08 14.52
CA HIS A 585 6.21 -31.71 13.55
C HIS A 585 6.53 -33.14 13.99
N PRO A 586 5.86 -34.16 13.43
CA PRO A 586 6.25 -35.55 13.61
C PRO A 586 7.50 -35.83 12.77
N GLY A 587 8.57 -36.22 13.43
CA GLY A 587 9.80 -36.71 12.81
C GLY A 587 9.63 -38.11 12.21
N THR A 588 10.58 -38.47 11.36
CA THR A 588 10.65 -39.78 10.69
C THR A 588 11.75 -40.64 11.31
N ASP A 589 11.56 -41.95 11.20
CA ASP A 589 12.51 -42.94 11.73
C ASP A 589 13.85 -42.83 10.97
N SER A 590 14.96 -42.75 11.69
CA SER A 590 16.28 -42.83 11.06
C SER A 590 16.54 -44.24 10.56
N PRO A 591 17.20 -44.42 9.40
CA PRO A 591 17.67 -45.73 8.96
C PRO A 591 18.72 -46.37 9.92
N PHE A 592 19.29 -45.60 10.86
CA PHE A 592 20.37 -46.04 11.75
C PHE A 592 19.99 -46.02 13.24
N LEU A 593 19.10 -46.91 13.72
CA LEU A 593 18.83 -47.15 15.16
C LEU A 593 18.64 -45.89 16.06
N CYS A 594 18.29 -44.73 15.49
CA CYS A 594 18.15 -43.46 16.20
C CYS A 594 16.75 -43.35 16.80
N GLY A 595 16.55 -43.89 18.00
CA GLY A 595 15.39 -43.59 18.85
C GLY A 595 14.00 -43.80 18.21
N ALA A 596 12.95 -43.34 18.91
CA ALA A 596 11.59 -43.31 18.36
C ALA A 596 11.36 -42.04 17.51
N LYS A 597 10.21 -41.96 16.81
CA LYS A 597 9.77 -40.77 16.06
C LYS A 597 9.92 -39.52 16.93
N SER A 598 10.84 -38.63 16.54
CA SER A 598 11.02 -37.36 17.22
C SER A 598 9.76 -36.49 17.04
N VAL A 599 9.42 -35.66 18.01
CA VAL A 599 8.20 -34.85 17.95
C VAL A 599 8.50 -33.49 18.53
N TYR A 600 8.30 -32.48 17.70
CA TYR A 600 8.54 -31.08 18.03
C TYR A 600 7.26 -30.29 17.87
N ASP A 601 6.99 -29.41 18.82
CA ASP A 601 6.00 -28.36 18.69
C ASP A 601 6.72 -27.02 18.59
N VAL A 602 6.43 -26.25 17.56
CA VAL A 602 6.96 -24.89 17.37
C VAL A 602 5.81 -23.91 17.47
N THR A 603 5.89 -23.01 18.46
CA THR A 603 4.93 -21.92 18.65
C THR A 603 5.50 -20.65 18.05
N TRP A 604 4.77 -20.07 17.10
CA TRP A 604 5.11 -18.80 16.47
C TRP A 604 3.95 -17.82 16.57
N ARG A 605 4.27 -16.54 16.41
CA ARG A 605 3.32 -15.43 16.57
C ARG A 605 3.50 -14.39 15.48
N ILE A 606 2.37 -13.84 15.03
CA ILE A 606 2.30 -12.63 14.20
C ILE A 606 1.37 -11.65 14.91
N LYS A 607 1.91 -10.50 15.29
CA LYS A 607 1.20 -9.45 16.02
C LYS A 607 1.11 -8.16 15.20
N PRO A 608 -0.09 -7.73 14.78
CA PRO A 608 -0.31 -6.39 14.25
C PRO A 608 0.04 -5.31 15.29
N LEU A 609 0.58 -4.17 14.84
CA LEU A 609 1.00 -3.07 15.71
C LEU A 609 0.03 -1.90 15.70
#